data_AF-A0A7S3J4X5-F1
#
_entry.id   AF-A0A7S3J4X5-F1
#
_cell.length_a   1.000
_cell.length_b   1.000
_cell.length_c   1.000
_cell.angle_alpha   90.00
_cell.angle_beta   90.00
_cell.angle_gamma   90.00
#
_symmetry.space_group_name_H-M   'P 1'
#
loop_
_entity.id
_entity.type
_entity.pdbx_description
1 polymer ?
#
loop_
_entity_poly.entity_id
_entity_poly.type
_entity_poly.pdbx_seq_one_letter_code
_entity_poly.pdbx_strand_id
1 'polypeptide(L)'
;NFRPTYKYDDQSDTYDTSKKQRVPAWCDRVLWFRNEKVIELLTYERKENRLSDHRPVLSLMNINAYKHDYRLMKDMKLELINQLKEEYFNMEKESYYAFGFTGKPKRQLSEYHSKLQSDKLVPLQEAAKIDQRISVMVDQSPMVSVP
;
A
#
# COMPACT_ATOMS: atom_id res chain seq x y z
N ASN A 1 -25.31 -11.17 -10.44
CA ASN A 1 -25.23 -11.87 -11.75
C ASN A 1 -26.07 -11.10 -12.76
N PHE A 2 -25.51 -10.63 -13.88
CA PHE A 2 -26.20 -9.74 -14.83
C PHE A 2 -25.95 -10.10 -16.30
N ARG A 3 -26.86 -9.70 -17.18
CA ARG A 3 -26.82 -9.93 -18.65
C ARG A 3 -25.64 -9.20 -19.31
N PRO A 4 -25.15 -9.66 -20.49
CA PRO A 4 -24.12 -8.97 -21.26
C PRO A 4 -24.32 -7.46 -21.37
N THR A 5 -23.22 -6.71 -21.42
CA THR A 5 -23.25 -5.24 -21.41
C THR A 5 -23.16 -4.66 -22.81
N TYR A 6 -22.74 -5.46 -23.80
CA TYR A 6 -22.56 -5.11 -25.20
C TYR A 6 -23.19 -6.18 -26.10
N LYS A 7 -23.65 -5.92 -27.32
CA LYS A 7 -23.96 -4.62 -27.94
C LYS A 7 -25.47 -4.44 -28.02
N TYR A 8 -25.97 -3.26 -27.67
CA TYR A 8 -27.38 -2.89 -27.77
C TYR A 8 -27.67 -1.99 -28.97
N ASP A 9 -28.91 -2.02 -29.45
CA ASP A 9 -29.43 -1.00 -30.35
C ASP A 9 -29.65 0.33 -29.59
N ASP A 10 -29.60 1.44 -30.32
CA ASP A 10 -29.71 2.78 -29.73
C ASP A 10 -31.03 2.94 -28.96
N GLN A 11 -30.94 3.39 -27.70
CA GLN A 11 -32.08 3.63 -26.82
C GLN A 11 -32.99 2.40 -26.58
N SER A 12 -32.49 1.18 -26.80
CA SER A 12 -33.27 -0.08 -26.77
C SER A 12 -32.65 -1.13 -25.85
N ASP A 13 -33.48 -2.05 -25.34
CA ASP A 13 -33.03 -3.25 -24.60
C ASP A 13 -32.79 -4.48 -25.49
N THR A 14 -32.94 -4.31 -26.80
CA THR A 14 -32.64 -5.32 -27.83
C THR A 14 -31.15 -5.31 -28.16
N TYR A 15 -30.54 -6.49 -28.25
CA TYR A 15 -29.16 -6.63 -28.73
C TYR A 15 -29.04 -6.35 -30.23
N ASP A 16 -27.84 -5.98 -30.67
CA ASP A 16 -27.49 -5.53 -32.03
C ASP A 16 -28.26 -6.25 -33.15
N THR A 17 -29.26 -5.56 -33.70
CA THR A 17 -30.04 -6.03 -34.86
C THR A 17 -29.46 -5.55 -36.19
N SER A 18 -28.35 -4.80 -36.16
CA SER A 18 -27.69 -4.35 -37.38
C SER A 18 -27.17 -5.54 -38.20
N LYS A 19 -26.82 -5.28 -39.47
CA LYS A 19 -26.23 -6.29 -40.37
C LYS A 19 -24.96 -6.94 -39.82
N LYS A 20 -24.28 -6.32 -38.86
CA LYS A 20 -23.07 -6.85 -38.23
C LYS A 20 -23.37 -7.92 -37.17
N GLN A 21 -24.59 -7.94 -36.61
CA GLN A 21 -25.07 -8.92 -35.63
C GLN A 21 -24.02 -9.30 -34.58
N ARG A 22 -23.47 -8.29 -33.89
CA ARG A 22 -22.42 -8.56 -32.90
C ARG A 22 -22.96 -9.44 -31.78
N VAL A 23 -22.19 -10.46 -31.43
CA VAL A 23 -22.54 -11.40 -30.36
C VAL A 23 -22.55 -10.66 -29.01
N PRO A 24 -23.58 -10.84 -28.16
CA PRO A 24 -23.61 -10.25 -26.83
C PRO A 24 -22.39 -10.64 -25.98
N ALA A 25 -21.76 -9.68 -25.32
CA ALA A 25 -20.55 -9.87 -24.54
C ALA A 25 -20.49 -9.00 -23.27
N TRP A 26 -19.70 -9.45 -22.29
CA TRP A 26 -19.33 -8.69 -21.09
C TRP A 26 -18.00 -7.97 -21.32
N CYS A 27 -18.03 -6.97 -22.19
CA CYS A 27 -16.85 -6.16 -22.51
C CYS A 27 -16.41 -5.31 -21.30
N ASP A 28 -17.38 -4.90 -20.48
CA ASP A 28 -17.18 -3.96 -19.37
C ASP A 28 -17.02 -4.75 -18.06
N ARG A 29 -15.85 -4.64 -17.42
CA ARG A 29 -15.48 -5.44 -16.25
C ARG A 29 -14.72 -4.62 -15.23
N VAL A 30 -15.04 -4.80 -13.94
CA VAL A 30 -14.26 -4.27 -12.82
C VAL A 30 -13.56 -5.44 -12.15
N LEU A 31 -12.23 -5.38 -12.08
CA LEU A 31 -11.39 -6.40 -11.46
C LEU A 31 -10.56 -5.75 -10.34
N TRP A 32 -10.30 -6.52 -9.29
CA TRP A 32 -9.43 -6.13 -8.18
C TRP A 32 -8.56 -7.33 -7.78
N PHE A 33 -7.44 -7.03 -7.12
CA PHE A 33 -6.50 -8.07 -6.70
C PHE A 33 -5.95 -7.79 -5.30
N ARG A 34 -6.67 -8.27 -4.29
CA ARG A 34 -6.25 -8.41 -2.89
C ARG A 34 -7.12 -9.47 -2.21
N ASN A 35 -6.73 -9.89 -1.01
CA ASN A 35 -7.55 -10.81 -0.23
C ASN A 35 -8.81 -10.12 0.33
N GLU A 36 -9.77 -10.93 0.77
CA GLU A 36 -11.07 -10.49 1.31
C GLU A 36 -10.93 -9.66 2.61
N LYS A 37 -9.79 -9.75 3.31
CA LYS A 37 -9.51 -8.92 4.49
C LYS A 37 -9.23 -7.46 4.13
N VAL A 38 -8.75 -7.20 2.91
CA VAL A 38 -8.42 -5.85 2.44
C VAL A 38 -9.53 -5.27 1.57
N ILE A 39 -10.12 -6.08 0.69
CA ILE A 39 -11.20 -5.67 -0.21
C ILE A 39 -12.38 -6.61 -0.04
N GLU A 40 -13.51 -6.07 0.38
CA GLU A 40 -14.79 -6.77 0.45
C GLU A 40 -15.70 -6.21 -0.66
N LEU A 41 -16.18 -7.09 -1.53
CA LEU A 41 -17.14 -6.72 -2.58
C LEU A 41 -18.55 -6.67 -1.99
N LEU A 42 -19.19 -5.49 -2.04
CA LEU A 42 -20.56 -5.31 -1.60
C LEU A 42 -21.56 -5.55 -2.73
N THR A 43 -21.29 -4.95 -3.91
CA THR A 43 -22.17 -5.05 -5.06
C THR A 43 -21.36 -5.11 -6.34
N TYR A 44 -21.78 -5.96 -7.29
CA TYR A 44 -21.29 -5.95 -8.66
C TYR A 44 -22.47 -6.12 -9.62
N GLU A 45 -22.84 -5.05 -10.31
CA GLU A 45 -24.08 -4.97 -11.05
C GLU A 45 -23.99 -4.13 -12.32
N ARG A 46 -24.99 -4.29 -13.18
CA ARG A 46 -25.19 -3.51 -14.39
C ARG A 46 -26.32 -2.50 -14.17
N LYS A 47 -26.20 -1.31 -14.76
CA LYS A 47 -27.27 -0.30 -14.77
C LYS A 47 -27.94 -0.21 -16.14
N GLU A 48 -29.27 -0.03 -16.13
CA GLU A 48 -30.12 0.00 -17.33
C GLU A 48 -30.16 1.41 -17.96
N ASN A 49 -28.98 1.97 -18.21
CA ASN A 49 -28.84 3.21 -18.97
C ASN A 49 -28.78 2.90 -20.47
N ARG A 50 -29.60 3.60 -21.28
CA ARG A 50 -29.74 3.36 -22.73
C ARG A 50 -29.14 4.46 -23.62
N LEU A 51 -28.33 5.36 -23.04
CA LEU A 51 -27.67 6.44 -23.77
C LEU A 51 -26.52 5.95 -24.67
N SER A 52 -26.10 4.70 -24.52
CA SER A 52 -25.05 4.05 -25.30
C SER A 52 -25.49 2.63 -25.67
N ASP A 53 -24.83 2.07 -26.68
CA ASP A 53 -24.87 0.64 -27.03
C ASP A 53 -24.21 -0.27 -25.99
N HIS A 54 -23.64 0.31 -24.94
CA HIS A 54 -23.18 -0.36 -23.73
C HIS A 54 -24.08 -0.08 -22.53
N ARG A 55 -24.14 -1.05 -21.60
CA ARG A 55 -24.73 -0.87 -20.26
C ARG A 55 -23.64 -0.65 -19.21
N PRO A 56 -23.68 0.44 -18.42
CA PRO A 56 -22.69 0.70 -17.38
C PRO A 56 -22.60 -0.42 -16.34
N VAL A 57 -21.38 -0.72 -15.90
CA VAL A 57 -21.10 -1.67 -14.82
C VAL A 57 -20.62 -0.91 -13.58
N LEU A 58 -21.17 -1.26 -12.43
CA LEU A 58 -20.85 -0.68 -11.13
C LEU A 58 -20.31 -1.77 -10.21
N SER A 59 -19.26 -1.43 -9.46
CA SER A 59 -18.77 -2.23 -8.34
C SER A 59 -18.70 -1.35 -7.10
N LEU A 60 -19.38 -1.75 -6.03
CA LEU A 60 -19.27 -1.13 -4.71
C LEU A 60 -18.43 -2.03 -3.81
N MET A 61 -17.40 -1.48 -3.17
CA MET A 61 -16.44 -2.24 -2.38
C MET A 61 -16.12 -1.50 -1.07
N ASN A 62 -15.99 -2.25 0.02
CA ASN A 62 -15.31 -1.79 1.23
C ASN A 62 -13.82 -2.02 1.07
N ILE A 63 -13.01 -1.01 1.38
CA ILE A 63 -11.55 -1.09 1.29
C ILE A 63 -10.97 -0.72 2.65
N ASN A 64 -10.29 -1.68 3.28
CA ASN A 64 -9.55 -1.45 4.50
C ASN A 64 -8.19 -0.81 4.16
N ALA A 65 -8.03 0.45 4.53
CA ALA A 65 -6.81 1.23 4.31
C ALA A 65 -6.13 1.57 5.63
N TYR A 66 -4.81 1.43 5.66
CA TYR A 66 -3.99 1.88 6.79
C TYR A 66 -3.56 3.33 6.55
N LYS A 67 -3.81 4.19 7.54
CA LYS A 67 -3.26 5.54 7.56
C LYS A 67 -1.94 5.52 8.32
N HIS A 68 -0.87 5.89 7.63
CA HIS A 68 0.44 5.98 8.25
C HIS A 68 0.59 7.32 9.00
N ASP A 69 0.67 7.27 10.34
CA ASP A 69 0.98 8.45 11.16
C ASP A 69 2.50 8.53 11.39
N TYR A 70 3.14 9.40 10.61
CA TYR A 70 4.58 9.61 10.67
C TYR A 70 5.06 10.19 12.01
N ARG A 71 4.23 10.95 12.73
CA ARG A 71 4.62 11.56 14.00
C ARG A 71 4.69 10.49 15.07
N LEU A 72 3.61 9.73 15.21
CA LEU A 72 3.55 8.61 16.17
C LEU A 72 4.68 7.60 15.90
N MET A 73 4.92 7.24 14.64
CA MET A 73 5.98 6.30 14.30
C MET A 73 7.38 6.82 14.61
N LYS A 74 7.61 8.12 14.42
CA LYS A 74 8.88 8.74 14.78
C LYS A 74 9.10 8.69 16.30
N ASP A 75 8.06 9.00 17.06
CA ASP A 75 8.13 9.04 18.53
C ASP A 75 8.32 7.63 19.11
N MET A 76 7.53 6.65 18.64
CA MET A 76 7.70 5.24 19.01
C MET A 76 9.09 4.70 18.64
N LYS A 77 9.60 5.05 17.45
CA LYS A 77 10.94 4.65 17.03
C LYS A 77 12.02 5.24 17.93
N LEU A 78 11.87 6.51 18.33
CA LEU A 78 12.81 7.17 19.22
C LEU A 78 12.79 6.55 20.62
N GLU A 79 11.60 6.24 21.14
CA GLU A 79 11.43 5.55 22.42
C GLU A 79 12.09 4.17 22.42
N LEU A 80 11.84 3.35 21.39
CA LEU A 80 12.47 2.04 21.24
C LEU A 80 14.01 2.14 21.15
N ILE A 81 14.53 3.14 20.44
CA ILE A 81 15.98 3.38 20.37
C ILE A 81 16.53 3.69 21.77
N ASN A 82 15.83 4.50 22.56
CA ASN A 82 16.28 4.85 23.91
C ASN A 82 16.23 3.64 24.85
N GLN A 83 15.18 2.82 24.78
CA GLN A 83 15.09 1.57 25.55
C GLN A 83 16.24 0.62 25.24
N LEU A 84 16.51 0.39 23.95
CA LEU A 84 17.65 -0.44 23.52
C LEU A 84 18.97 0.14 24.03
N LYS A 85 19.18 1.46 23.94
CA LYS A 85 20.41 2.09 24.46
C LYS A 85 20.62 1.83 25.95
N GLU A 86 19.55 1.87 26.75
CA GLU A 86 19.64 1.58 28.18
C GLU A 86 19.94 0.09 28.44
N GLU A 87 19.30 -0.83 27.71
CA GLU A 87 19.58 -2.27 27.82
C GLU A 87 21.03 -2.62 27.46
N TYR A 88 21.54 -2.10 26.35
CA TYR A 88 22.94 -2.29 25.95
C TYR A 88 23.90 -1.73 26.98
N PHE A 89 23.65 -0.52 27.50
CA PHE A 89 24.48 0.05 28.55
C PHE A 89 24.47 -0.78 29.83
N ASN A 90 23.31 -1.34 30.20
CA ASN A 90 23.21 -2.22 31.35
C ASN A 90 23.99 -3.53 31.15
N MET A 91 23.92 -4.14 29.96
CA MET A 91 24.73 -5.31 29.64
C MET A 91 26.24 -5.03 29.71
N GLU A 92 26.69 -3.88 29.17
CA GLU A 92 28.09 -3.46 29.27
C GLU A 92 28.51 -3.23 30.72
N LYS A 93 27.63 -2.63 31.53
CA LYS A 93 27.85 -2.39 32.95
C LYS A 93 27.99 -3.71 33.73
N GLU A 94 27.09 -4.66 33.50
CA GLU A 94 27.16 -5.99 34.12
C GLU A 94 28.45 -6.71 33.74
N SER A 95 28.82 -6.69 32.45
CA SER A 95 30.09 -7.24 31.97
C SER A 95 31.30 -6.57 32.64
N TYR A 96 31.32 -5.23 32.69
CA TYR A 96 32.38 -4.45 33.31
C TYR A 96 32.62 -4.86 34.78
N TYR A 97 31.56 -5.01 35.56
CA TYR A 97 31.69 -5.47 36.94
C TYR A 97 32.02 -6.96 37.06
N ALA A 98 31.52 -7.82 36.15
CA ALA A 98 31.86 -9.24 36.12
C ALA A 98 33.35 -9.50 35.86
N PHE A 99 34.03 -8.63 35.10
CA PHE A 99 35.48 -8.66 34.90
C PHE A 99 36.29 -8.11 36.09
N GLY A 100 35.64 -7.67 37.17
CA GLY A 100 36.31 -7.19 38.38
C GLY A 100 36.81 -5.75 38.31
N PHE A 101 36.39 -4.97 37.32
CA PHE A 101 36.74 -3.55 37.26
C PHE A 101 36.00 -2.75 38.35
N THR A 102 36.68 -1.75 38.91
CA THR A 102 36.13 -0.86 39.95
C THR A 102 35.87 0.54 39.39
N GLY A 103 34.82 1.22 39.88
CA GLY A 103 34.42 2.56 39.43
C GLY A 103 33.13 2.58 38.59
N LYS A 104 32.88 3.69 37.89
CA LYS A 104 31.69 3.85 37.01
C LYS A 104 32.10 3.62 35.55
N PRO A 105 31.45 2.68 34.82
CA PRO A 105 31.70 2.52 33.40
C PRO A 105 31.33 3.79 32.66
N LYS A 106 32.21 4.25 31.76
CA LYS A 106 31.93 5.41 30.90
C LYS A 106 30.95 4.98 29.81
N ARG A 107 29.85 5.74 29.66
CA ARG A 107 28.96 5.61 28.50
C ARG A 107 29.73 5.89 27.21
N GLN A 108 29.97 4.89 26.38
CA GLN A 108 30.46 5.10 25.01
C GLN A 108 29.31 5.46 24.07
N LEU A 109 28.67 6.61 24.28
CA LEU A 109 27.48 7.04 23.50
C LEU A 109 27.78 7.34 22.02
N SER A 110 29.03 7.67 21.67
CA SER A 110 29.41 8.16 20.34
C SER A 110 29.60 7.07 19.27
N GLU A 111 30.00 5.85 19.66
CA GLU A 111 30.21 4.76 18.70
C GLU A 111 28.90 4.06 18.29
N TYR A 112 27.95 3.95 19.22
CA TYR A 112 26.65 3.31 18.97
C TYR A 112 25.80 4.04 17.91
N HIS A 113 25.85 5.37 17.86
CA HIS A 113 25.13 6.15 16.83
C HIS A 113 25.66 5.87 15.42
N SER A 114 26.97 5.74 15.26
CA SER A 114 27.59 5.38 13.97
C SER A 114 27.29 3.93 13.59
N LYS A 115 27.30 3.00 14.57
CA LYS A 115 27.00 1.58 14.36
C LYS A 115 25.52 1.29 14.03
N LEU A 116 24.59 2.00 14.68
CA LEU A 116 23.16 1.88 14.39
C LEU A 116 22.78 2.51 13.02
N GLN A 117 23.52 3.53 12.59
CA GLN A 117 23.39 4.08 11.24
C GLN A 117 24.06 3.17 10.18
N SER A 118 25.16 2.49 10.49
CA SER A 118 25.84 1.57 9.56
C SER A 118 25.12 0.22 9.42
N ASP A 119 24.62 -0.36 10.51
CA ASP A 119 24.21 -1.78 10.54
C ASP A 119 22.69 -2.00 10.35
N LYS A 120 21.87 -0.96 10.17
CA LYS A 120 20.41 -1.07 9.96
C LYS A 120 19.84 -0.32 8.75
N LEU A 121 20.68 0.07 7.79
CA LEU A 121 20.21 0.55 6.48
C LEU A 121 19.91 -0.59 5.49
N VAL A 122 20.24 -1.84 5.81
CA VAL A 122 19.96 -2.99 4.92
C VAL A 122 18.49 -3.45 4.97
N PRO A 123 17.78 -3.54 6.13
CA PRO A 123 16.39 -4.00 6.12
C PRO A 123 15.38 -2.90 5.75
N LEU A 124 15.71 -1.61 5.94
CA LEU A 124 14.82 -0.50 5.57
C LEU A 124 14.81 -0.24 4.06
N GLN A 125 15.89 -0.58 3.34
CA GLN A 125 15.91 -0.55 1.88
C GLN A 125 15.13 -1.72 1.26
N GLU A 126 15.09 -2.90 1.90
CA GLU A 126 14.22 -4.00 1.45
C GLU A 126 12.75 -3.78 1.81
N ALA A 127 12.44 -3.22 2.99
CA ALA A 127 11.07 -2.84 3.33
C ALA A 127 10.53 -1.73 2.41
N ALA A 128 11.37 -0.75 2.03
CA ALA A 128 11.01 0.26 1.03
C ALA A 128 10.85 -0.32 -0.39
N LYS A 129 11.58 -1.37 -0.76
CA LYS A 129 11.39 -2.09 -2.04
C LYS A 129 10.10 -2.92 -2.08
N ILE A 130 9.63 -3.40 -0.93
CA ILE A 130 8.34 -4.09 -0.83
C ILE A 130 7.18 -3.10 -0.96
N ASP A 131 7.33 -1.88 -0.42
CA ASP A 131 6.29 -0.83 -0.48
C ASP A 131 6.25 -0.08 -1.84
N GLN A 132 7.37 -0.05 -2.58
CA GLN A 132 7.45 0.49 -3.94
C GLN A 132 6.75 -0.37 -5.00
N ARG A 133 6.35 -1.62 -4.69
CA ARG A 133 5.53 -2.45 -5.60
C ARG A 133 4.02 -2.15 -5.52
N ILE A 134 3.58 -1.29 -4.60
CA ILE A 134 2.16 -0.94 -4.43
C ILE A 134 1.85 0.52 -4.84
N SER A 135 2.85 1.34 -5.12
CA SER A 135 2.66 2.79 -5.32
C SER A 135 2.94 3.35 -6.72
N VAL A 136 3.06 2.52 -7.77
CA VAL A 136 3.22 3.02 -9.16
C VAL A 136 2.10 2.50 -10.08
N MET A 137 0.97 3.23 -10.08
CA MET A 137 0.16 3.53 -11.27
C MET A 137 -0.58 4.86 -11.03
N VAL A 138 0.19 5.91 -10.74
CA VAL A 138 -0.28 7.28 -10.96
C VAL A 138 0.81 7.97 -11.77
N ASP A 139 0.58 8.04 -13.07
CA ASP A 139 1.32 8.91 -13.99
C ASP A 139 1.16 10.35 -13.49
N GLN A 140 2.28 10.96 -13.09
CA GLN A 140 2.41 12.40 -13.00
C GLN A 140 3.64 12.81 -13.79
N SER A 141 3.50 12.81 -15.10
CA SER A 141 4.33 13.62 -15.99
C SER A 141 4.20 15.10 -15.58
N PRO A 142 5.29 15.80 -15.20
CA PRO A 142 5.22 17.22 -14.90
C PRO A 142 5.13 18.03 -16.19
N MET A 143 4.21 19.01 -16.21
CA MET A 143 4.19 20.06 -17.23
C MET A 143 5.54 20.77 -17.26
N VAL A 144 6.19 20.71 -18.42
CA VAL A 144 7.34 21.56 -18.72
C VAL A 144 6.80 22.92 -19.14
N SER A 145 7.03 23.92 -18.31
CA SER A 145 6.97 25.33 -18.70
C SER A 145 8.40 25.85 -18.83
N VAL A 146 8.84 26.20 -20.04
CA VAL A 146 9.92 27.16 -20.30
C VAL A 146 9.86 27.56 -21.78
N PRO A 147 10.36 28.74 -22.20
CA PRO A 147 10.16 30.10 -21.71
C PRO A 147 9.08 30.87 -22.50
#